data_AF-A0A950TLA7-F1
#
_entry.id   AF-A0A950TLA7-F1
#
_cell.length_a   1.000
_cell.length_b   1.000
_cell.length_c   1.000
_cell.angle_alpha   90.00
_cell.angle_beta   90.00
_cell.angle_gamma   90.00
#
_symmetry.space_group_name_H-M   'P 1'
#
loop_
_entity.id
_entity.type
_entity.pdbx_description
1 polymer ?
#
loop_
_entity_poly.entity_id
_entity_poly.type
_entity_poly.pdbx_seq_one_letter_code
_entity_poly.pdbx_strand_id
1 'polypeptide(L)'
;MKILKLILAGLGIIFGALIVLWVLGWVWSIIWYLFVFGIIGGLAYGGYRLFTAAERKALGSDPYGGIGSGDINMSWDEYDKKYLHK
;
A
#
# COMPACT_ATOMS: atom_id res chain seq x y z
N MET A 1 -32.28 48.24 -8.25
CA MET A 1 -30.96 47.76 -8.73
C MET A 1 -29.96 47.40 -7.61
N LYS A 2 -29.84 48.19 -6.52
CA LYS A 2 -28.87 47.88 -5.44
C LYS A 2 -29.17 46.58 -4.68
N ILE A 3 -30.45 46.32 -4.38
CA ILE A 3 -30.91 45.09 -3.72
C ILE A 3 -30.62 43.84 -4.55
N LEU A 4 -30.84 43.89 -5.87
CA LEU A 4 -30.51 42.77 -6.77
C LEU A 4 -29.01 42.47 -6.76
N LYS A 5 -28.15 43.50 -6.79
CA LYS A 5 -26.69 43.34 -6.69
C LYS A 5 -26.26 42.72 -5.36
N LEU A 6 -26.91 43.10 -4.26
CA LEU A 6 -26.65 42.53 -2.93
C LEU A 6 -26.98 41.02 -2.91
N ILE A 7 -28.13 40.64 -3.46
CA ILE A 7 -28.56 39.23 -3.55
C ILE A 7 -27.58 38.43 -4.42
N LEU A 8 -27.18 38.98 -5.58
CA LEU A 8 -26.21 38.32 -6.46
C LEU A 8 -24.85 38.15 -5.79
N ALA A 9 -24.37 39.16 -5.06
CA ALA A 9 -23.12 39.07 -4.31
C ALA A 9 -23.19 38.01 -3.21
N GLY A 10 -24.30 37.93 -2.48
CA GLY A 10 -24.53 36.90 -1.47
C GLY A 10 -24.54 35.48 -2.07
N LEU A 11 -25.23 35.29 -3.19
CA LEU A 11 -25.20 34.03 -3.96
C LEU A 11 -23.79 33.67 -4.40
N GLY A 12 -23.01 34.64 -4.91
CA GLY A 12 -21.63 34.41 -5.29
C GLY A 12 -20.76 33.91 -4.14
N ILE A 13 -20.93 34.48 -2.95
CA ILE A 13 -20.22 34.04 -1.73
C ILE A 13 -20.62 32.61 -1.36
N ILE A 14 -21.92 32.29 -1.40
CA ILE A 14 -22.40 30.94 -1.09
C ILE A 14 -21.82 29.92 -2.06
N PHE A 15 -21.89 30.19 -3.37
CA PHE A 15 -21.29 29.30 -4.38
C PHE A 15 -19.78 29.16 -4.19
N GLY A 16 -19.07 30.25 -3.89
CA GLY A 16 -17.65 30.21 -3.58
C GLY A 16 -17.35 29.31 -2.38
N ALA A 17 -18.10 29.46 -1.29
CA ALA A 17 -17.96 28.63 -0.10
C ALA A 17 -18.26 27.15 -0.38
N LEU A 18 -19.28 26.85 -1.18
CA LEU A 18 -19.62 25.48 -1.59
C LEU A 18 -18.48 24.83 -2.38
N ILE A 19 -17.86 25.57 -3.30
CA ILE A 19 -16.70 25.07 -4.06
C ILE A 19 -15.51 24.79 -3.13
N VAL A 20 -15.23 25.70 -2.20
CA VAL A 20 -14.14 25.52 -1.23
C VAL A 20 -14.40 24.27 -0.37
N LEU A 21 -15.60 24.11 0.18
CA LEU A 21 -15.97 22.94 0.98
C LEU A 21 -15.92 21.65 0.15
N TRP A 22 -16.31 21.70 -1.12
CA TRP A 22 -16.21 20.57 -2.03
C TRP A 22 -14.75 20.14 -2.22
N VAL A 23 -13.83 21.07 -2.52
CA VAL A 23 -12.40 20.76 -2.67
C VAL A 23 -11.81 20.22 -1.37
N LEU A 24 -12.13 20.83 -0.22
CA LEU A 24 -11.69 20.34 1.09
C LEU A 24 -12.19 18.93 1.37
N GLY A 25 -13.43 18.62 0.99
CA GLY A 25 -13.99 17.27 1.12
C GLY A 25 -13.21 16.22 0.31
N TRP A 26 -12.77 16.56 -0.91
CA TRP A 26 -11.91 15.68 -1.70
C TRP A 26 -10.55 15.47 -1.05
N VAL A 27 -9.89 16.55 -0.62
CA VAL A 27 -8.58 16.48 0.04
C VAL A 27 -8.67 15.61 1.29
N TRP A 28 -9.68 15.83 2.12
CA TRP A 28 -9.92 15.04 3.32
C TRP A 28 -10.14 13.56 3.01
N SER A 29 -10.96 13.26 2.00
CA SER A 29 -11.24 11.89 1.59
C SER A 29 -9.97 11.17 1.13
N ILE A 30 -9.13 11.82 0.32
CA ILE A 30 -7.87 11.25 -0.16
C ILE A 30 -6.94 10.95 1.02
N ILE A 31 -6.76 11.90 1.94
CA ILE A 31 -5.91 11.71 3.12
C ILE A 31 -6.41 10.54 3.96
N TRP A 32 -7.73 10.43 4.15
CA TRP A 32 -8.33 9.35 4.93
C TRP A 32 -8.08 7.99 4.30
N TYR A 33 -8.28 7.84 2.99
CA TYR A 33 -7.99 6.59 2.31
C TYR A 33 -6.51 6.24 2.35
N LEU A 34 -5.62 7.20 2.13
CA LEU A 34 -4.17 6.97 2.26
C LEU A 34 -3.78 6.50 3.66
N PHE A 35 -4.39 7.09 4.70
CA PHE A 35 -4.17 6.67 6.08
C PHE A 35 -4.65 5.24 6.33
N VAL A 36 -5.88 4.91 5.90
CA VAL A 36 -6.45 3.56 6.06
C VAL A 36 -5.62 2.53 5.30
N PHE A 37 -5.27 2.78 4.03
CA PHE A 37 -4.43 1.88 3.25
C PHE A 37 -3.03 1.77 3.83
N GLY A 38 -2.47 2.85 4.37
CA GLY A 38 -1.18 2.83 5.08
C GLY A 38 -1.22 1.93 6.31
N ILE A 39 -2.29 2.04 7.12
CA ILE A 39 -2.49 1.16 8.29
C ILE A 39 -2.66 -0.29 7.86
N ILE A 40 -3.57 -0.57 6.92
CA ILE A 40 -3.85 -1.94 6.47
C ILE A 40 -2.59 -2.54 5.86
N GLY A 41 -1.87 -1.80 5.01
CA GLY A 41 -0.61 -2.23 4.43
C GLY A 41 0.47 -2.49 5.49
N GLY A 42 0.59 -1.61 6.48
CA GLY A 42 1.52 -1.79 7.61
C GLY A 42 1.19 -3.00 8.46
N LEU A 43 -0.08 -3.21 8.78
CA LEU A 43 -0.56 -4.38 9.54
C LEU A 43 -0.39 -5.67 8.74
N ALA A 44 -0.72 -5.68 7.46
CA ALA A 44 -0.57 -6.85 6.60
C ALA A 44 0.92 -7.21 6.43
N TYR A 45 1.78 -6.23 6.14
CA TYR A 45 3.22 -6.45 5.99
C TYR A 45 3.86 -6.85 7.33
N GLY A 46 3.53 -6.17 8.41
CA GLY A 46 4.02 -6.49 9.75
C GLY A 46 3.57 -7.88 10.20
N GLY A 47 2.29 -8.21 10.00
CA GLY A 47 1.72 -9.52 10.26
C GLY A 47 2.41 -10.63 9.46
N TYR A 48 2.60 -10.43 8.15
CA TYR A 48 3.31 -11.38 7.30
C TYR A 48 4.76 -11.61 7.77
N ARG A 49 5.48 -10.53 8.09
CA ARG A 49 6.87 -10.61 8.55
C ARG A 49 7.00 -11.31 9.91
N LEU A 50 6.10 -11.03 10.84
CA LEU A 50 6.09 -11.69 12.15
C LEU A 50 5.68 -13.16 12.05
N PHE A 51 4.69 -13.45 11.20
CA PHE A 51 4.23 -14.82 10.94
C PHE A 51 5.35 -15.67 10.34
N THR A 52 5.99 -15.19 9.26
CA THR A 52 7.12 -15.90 8.63
C THR A 52 8.33 -16.02 9.55
N ALA A 53 8.60 -15.03 10.40
CA ALA A 53 9.65 -15.12 11.42
C ALA A 53 9.34 -16.17 12.50
N ALA A 54 8.07 -16.25 12.93
CA ALA A 54 7.62 -17.25 13.88
C ALA A 54 7.65 -18.66 13.27
N GLU A 55 7.21 -18.80 12.01
CA GLU A 55 7.24 -20.04 11.24
C GLU A 55 8.67 -20.58 11.10
N ARG A 56 9.63 -19.74 10.69
CA ARG A 56 11.06 -20.11 10.61
C ARG A 56 11.64 -20.54 11.96
N LYS A 57 11.17 -19.94 13.07
CA LYS A 57 11.64 -20.26 14.42
C LYS A 57 11.01 -21.54 14.96
N ALA A 58 9.78 -21.86 14.57
CA ALA A 58 9.02 -23.00 15.06
C ALA A 58 9.22 -24.28 14.24
N LEU A 59 9.30 -24.18 12.91
CA LEU A 59 9.39 -25.33 12.01
C LEU A 59 10.83 -25.70 11.63
N GLY A 60 11.83 -24.93 12.08
CA GLY A 60 13.16 -24.97 11.48
C GLY A 60 13.13 -24.41 10.07
N SER A 61 14.27 -24.02 9.51
CA SER A 61 14.34 -23.50 8.15
C SER A 61 13.91 -24.59 7.16
N ASP A 62 12.66 -24.58 6.73
CA ASP A 62 12.18 -25.46 5.69
C ASP A 62 12.94 -25.11 4.39
N PRO A 63 13.76 -26.02 3.81
CA PRO A 63 14.60 -25.71 2.65
C PRO A 63 13.82 -25.34 1.39
N TYR A 64 12.49 -25.52 1.42
CA TYR A 64 11.59 -25.40 0.27
C TYR A 64 10.50 -24.33 0.44
N GLY A 65 10.52 -23.56 1.54
CA GLY A 65 9.45 -22.62 1.91
C GLY A 65 9.46 -21.25 1.22
N GLY A 66 10.28 -21.05 0.18
CA GLY A 66 10.32 -19.80 -0.58
C GLY A 66 10.19 -20.05 -2.08
N ILE A 67 9.21 -19.42 -2.73
CA ILE A 67 9.24 -19.19 -4.18
C ILE A 67 10.48 -18.33 -4.46
N GLY A 68 11.62 -18.98 -4.73
CA GLY A 68 12.93 -18.34 -4.83
C GLY A 68 14.06 -19.06 -4.08
N SER A 69 13.78 -20.13 -3.32
CA SER A 69 14.80 -20.94 -2.62
C SER A 69 15.31 -22.15 -3.42
N GLY A 70 14.73 -22.43 -4.58
CA GLY A 70 15.21 -23.48 -5.47
C GLY A 70 16.15 -22.91 -6.53
N ASP A 71 17.46 -23.01 -6.31
CA ASP A 71 18.46 -23.22 -7.37
C ASP A 71 18.49 -22.25 -8.59
N ILE A 72 17.87 -21.05 -8.53
CA ILE A 72 17.82 -20.13 -9.70
C ILE A 72 19.17 -19.42 -9.94
N ASN A 73 20.09 -19.46 -8.97
CA ASN A 73 21.41 -18.83 -9.09
C ASN A 73 22.56 -19.82 -8.84
N MET A 74 22.41 -21.07 -9.29
CA MET A 74 23.53 -21.98 -9.37
C MET A 74 24.30 -21.70 -10.66
N SER A 75 25.62 -21.55 -10.56
CA SER A 75 26.47 -21.53 -11.75
C SER A 75 26.39 -22.89 -12.46
N TRP A 76 26.58 -22.91 -13.79
CA TRP A 76 26.56 -24.17 -14.56
C TRP A 76 27.50 -25.23 -13.98
N ASP A 77 28.63 -24.81 -13.41
CA ASP A 77 29.61 -25.68 -12.74
C ASP A 77 29.06 -26.35 -11.48
N GLU A 78 28.23 -25.66 -10.69
CA GLU A 78 27.61 -26.22 -9.49
C GLU A 78 26.47 -27.18 -9.81
N TYR A 79 25.75 -26.94 -10.92
CA TYR A 79 24.70 -27.85 -11.39
C TYR A 79 25.30 -29.18 -11.90
N ASP A 80 26.38 -29.09 -12.69
CA ASP A 80 27.07 -30.25 -13.26
C ASP A 80 27.61 -31.17 -12.13
N LYS A 81 28.23 -30.56 -11.12
CA LYS A 81 28.74 -31.26 -9.93
C LYS A 81 27.66 -31.98 -9.13
N LYS A 82 26.47 -31.40 -9.02
CA LYS A 82 25.39 -31.90 -8.15
C LYS A 82 24.54 -32.98 -8.84
N TYR A 83 24.38 -32.92 -10.15
CA TYR A 83 23.40 -33.75 -10.86
C TYR A 83 23.94 -34.60 -12.02
N LEU A 84 25.10 -34.27 -12.59
CA LEU A 84 25.61 -34.93 -13.79
C LEU A 84 26.82 -35.85 -13.54
N HIS A 85 27.43 -35.80 -12.36
CA HIS A 85 28.48 -36.74 -12.00
C HIS A 85 27.92 -38.01 -11.36
N LYS A 86 27.80 -39.05 -12.19
CA LYS A 86 27.91 -40.45 -11.77
C LYS A 86 29.32 -40.95 -12.06
#